data_AF-A0A4S9YAV4-F1
#
_entry.id   AF-A0A4S9YAV4-F1
#
_cell.length_a   1.000
_cell.length_b   1.000
_cell.length_c   1.000
_cell.angle_alpha   90.00
_cell.angle_beta   90.00
_cell.angle_gamma   90.00
#
_symmetry.space_group_name_H-M   'P 1'
#
loop_
_entity.id
_entity.type
_entity.pdbx_description
1 polymer ?
#
loop_
_entity_poly.entity_id
_entity_poly.type
_entity_poly.pdbx_seq_one_letter_code
_entity_poly.pdbx_strand_id
1 'polypeptide(L)'
;MSTQLENVTTETCQDWMLNGAIPEADTEISGIGAILAFLLSAYITFAIVLISYLLGSIDTSLLRPVDLYVHRLPSQRRTSISWHKALHQCVLLLSDQQIVTGIAVCMAGFIALHGRISVYHFQIVIMLAWMSSSVHLSALTMLGEYFRKRPGVLGWRIVGMLVLLILLLAALAPTNSNLWATQWTPDSEHYEKTSWAIPAKCFFFHTWGEGVNPDAPLSYLILTFSYIWKIGALFRSSRNVFHRRVRGPYEYFLERILHKEAIKASKCRGKRRLSWIYYATMVVYIILLALFEFSASFAASLWLSYVGLVYGTIQIVIPRQQNSWWNSKENSWTFGQIVPLVLLIQPIGAILENYRSRNHKSSSDQDSLASEEAYELNFSLDNALSSSRSIPNSLTFSETFAALEVIRPSARSLEVLEHQMPFYSSALFTTLIAWIQVGIAVISGVVFWIDADSIGYVSSHNYYFVLIGLGGFSGVMIIWTLGSIPLSRVFK
;
A
#
# COMPACT_ATOMS: atom_id res chain seq x y z
N MET A 1 -36.46 -12.55 -24.01
CA MET A 1 -37.36 -13.28 -23.11
C MET A 1 -37.52 -12.41 -21.87
N SER A 2 -38.67 -11.77 -21.74
CA SER A 2 -39.00 -10.81 -20.68
C SER A 2 -39.09 -11.53 -19.33
N THR A 3 -38.02 -11.51 -18.55
CA THR A 3 -38.10 -11.82 -17.13
C THR A 3 -38.92 -10.71 -16.48
N GLN A 4 -40.05 -11.08 -15.86
CA GLN A 4 -40.76 -10.14 -15.01
C GLN A 4 -39.77 -9.63 -13.96
N LEU A 5 -39.64 -8.30 -13.90
CA LEU A 5 -38.86 -7.62 -12.88
C LEU A 5 -39.64 -7.80 -11.56
N GLU A 6 -39.51 -8.98 -10.96
CA GLU A 6 -40.10 -9.27 -9.67
C GLU A 6 -39.43 -8.31 -8.68
N ASN A 7 -40.18 -7.32 -8.21
CA ASN A 7 -39.68 -6.33 -7.28
C ASN A 7 -39.22 -7.08 -6.02
N VAL A 8 -37.90 -7.18 -5.82
CA VAL A 8 -37.31 -7.74 -4.60
C VAL A 8 -37.84 -6.92 -3.41
N THR A 9 -38.74 -7.51 -2.63
CA THR A 9 -39.29 -6.93 -1.41
C THR A 9 -38.49 -7.39 -0.20
N THR A 10 -38.61 -6.67 0.91
CA THR A 10 -37.99 -7.07 2.19
C THR A 10 -38.41 -8.48 2.62
N GLU A 11 -39.66 -8.87 2.36
CA GLU A 11 -40.17 -10.22 2.65
C GLU A 11 -39.45 -11.30 1.82
N THR A 12 -39.23 -11.06 0.52
CA THR A 12 -38.46 -12.01 -0.31
C THR A 12 -37.00 -12.12 0.11
N CYS A 13 -36.38 -11.00 0.54
CA CYS A 13 -35.04 -11.04 1.10
C CYS A 13 -35.01 -11.86 2.40
N GLN A 14 -36.00 -11.69 3.29
CA GLN A 14 -36.09 -12.45 4.52
C GLN A 14 -36.25 -13.95 4.28
N ASP A 15 -37.06 -14.35 3.28
CA ASP A 15 -37.18 -15.75 2.87
C ASP A 15 -35.84 -16.32 2.38
N TRP A 16 -35.13 -15.59 1.52
CA TRP A 16 -33.80 -16.02 1.06
C TRP A 16 -32.75 -16.06 2.17
N MET A 17 -32.84 -15.20 3.18
CA MET A 17 -31.96 -15.28 4.35
C MET A 17 -32.20 -16.56 5.17
N LEU A 18 -33.43 -17.09 5.18
CA LEU A 18 -33.80 -18.30 5.92
C LEU A 18 -33.63 -19.59 5.12
N ASN A 19 -33.79 -19.52 3.80
CA ASN A 19 -33.87 -20.71 2.94
C ASN A 19 -32.76 -20.77 1.89
N GLY A 20 -31.92 -19.74 1.78
CA GLY A 20 -30.95 -19.58 0.71
C GLY A 20 -31.60 -19.26 -0.65
N ALA A 21 -30.76 -18.95 -1.64
CA ALA A 21 -31.18 -18.74 -3.02
C ALA A 21 -30.51 -19.75 -3.96
N ILE A 22 -31.09 -19.92 -5.15
CA ILE A 22 -30.52 -20.81 -6.18
C ILE A 22 -29.38 -20.05 -6.87
N PRO A 23 -28.17 -20.62 -6.93
CA PRO A 23 -27.03 -19.99 -7.58
C PRO A 23 -27.21 -19.97 -9.11
N GLU A 24 -26.91 -18.83 -9.71
CA GLU A 24 -26.85 -18.63 -11.16
C GLU A 24 -25.44 -18.18 -11.52
N ALA A 25 -24.77 -18.90 -12.43
CA ALA A 25 -23.41 -18.58 -12.85
C ALA A 25 -23.39 -17.35 -13.79
N ASP A 26 -22.51 -16.38 -13.51
CA ASP A 26 -22.26 -15.21 -14.36
C ASP A 26 -20.84 -15.22 -14.92
N THR A 27 -20.70 -15.71 -16.15
CA THR A 27 -19.40 -15.79 -16.81
C THR A 27 -18.77 -14.43 -17.11
N GLU A 28 -19.50 -13.32 -17.13
CA GLU A 28 -18.91 -12.01 -17.47
C GLU A 28 -18.17 -11.40 -16.27
N ILE A 29 -18.75 -11.52 -15.07
CA ILE A 29 -18.23 -10.90 -13.85
C ILE A 29 -17.24 -11.82 -13.13
N SER A 30 -17.66 -13.04 -12.80
CA SER A 30 -16.83 -14.05 -12.11
C SER A 30 -16.14 -14.99 -13.10
N GLY A 31 -16.11 -14.65 -14.38
CA GLY A 31 -15.37 -15.41 -15.39
C GLY A 31 -13.88 -15.57 -15.06
N ILE A 32 -13.32 -16.75 -15.32
CA ILE A 32 -11.89 -17.03 -15.06
C ILE A 32 -10.97 -16.00 -15.76
N GLY A 33 -11.28 -15.63 -17.01
CA GLY A 33 -10.47 -14.67 -17.75
C GLY A 33 -10.58 -13.24 -17.22
N ALA A 34 -11.76 -12.83 -16.73
CA ALA A 34 -11.95 -11.52 -16.09
C ALA A 34 -11.10 -11.44 -14.82
N ILE A 35 -11.19 -12.44 -13.93
CA ILE A 35 -10.40 -12.53 -12.71
C ILE A 35 -8.90 -12.50 -13.02
N LEU A 36 -8.45 -13.33 -13.98
CA LEU A 36 -7.05 -13.38 -14.39
C LEU A 36 -6.56 -12.03 -14.92
N ALA A 37 -7.36 -11.29 -15.67
CA ALA A 37 -6.92 -10.00 -16.20
C ALA A 37 -6.58 -8.98 -15.11
N PHE A 38 -7.41 -8.89 -14.06
CA PHE A 38 -7.15 -8.01 -12.92
C PHE A 38 -6.00 -8.53 -12.06
N LEU A 39 -5.97 -9.82 -11.72
CA LEU A 39 -4.91 -10.41 -10.91
C LEU A 39 -3.55 -10.27 -11.60
N LEU A 40 -3.43 -10.67 -12.87
CA LEU A 40 -2.18 -10.57 -13.63
C LEU A 40 -1.71 -9.12 -13.73
N SER A 41 -2.60 -8.17 -14.01
CA SER A 41 -2.24 -6.74 -14.03
C SER A 41 -1.66 -6.28 -12.69
N ALA A 42 -2.29 -6.68 -11.59
CA ALA A 42 -1.91 -6.28 -10.25
C ALA A 42 -0.58 -6.90 -9.82
N TYR A 43 -0.40 -8.21 -10.04
CA TYR A 43 0.84 -8.92 -9.74
C TYR A 43 2.00 -8.50 -10.65
N ILE A 44 1.78 -8.30 -11.95
CA ILE A 44 2.82 -7.81 -12.87
C ILE A 44 3.24 -6.40 -12.47
N THR A 45 2.28 -5.52 -12.16
CA THR A 45 2.60 -4.15 -11.71
C THR A 45 3.42 -4.18 -10.43
N PHE A 46 3.00 -4.94 -9.42
CA PHE A 46 3.74 -5.06 -8.17
C PHE A 46 5.13 -5.67 -8.37
N ALA A 47 5.25 -6.73 -9.19
CA ALA A 47 6.53 -7.34 -9.51
C ALA A 47 7.48 -6.34 -10.18
N ILE A 48 7.00 -5.53 -11.15
CA ILE A 48 7.81 -4.48 -11.77
C ILE A 48 8.27 -3.45 -10.73
N VAL A 49 7.37 -2.97 -9.88
CA VAL A 49 7.70 -1.96 -8.85
C VAL A 49 8.70 -2.53 -7.83
N LEU A 50 8.51 -3.76 -7.37
CA LEU A 50 9.40 -4.45 -6.44
C LEU A 50 10.78 -4.71 -7.05
N ILE A 51 10.85 -5.25 -8.26
CA ILE A 51 12.12 -5.51 -8.95
C ILE A 51 12.84 -4.19 -9.23
N SER A 52 12.12 -3.15 -9.65
CA SER A 52 12.71 -1.83 -9.87
C SER A 52 13.30 -1.25 -8.59
N TYR A 53 12.62 -1.44 -7.46
CA TYR A 53 13.13 -1.04 -6.15
C TYR A 53 14.39 -1.83 -5.77
N LEU A 54 14.36 -3.16 -5.83
CA LEU A 54 15.49 -4.04 -5.46
C LEU A 54 16.73 -3.84 -6.35
N LEU A 55 16.52 -3.55 -7.64
CA LEU A 55 17.61 -3.29 -8.60
C LEU A 55 18.10 -1.83 -8.57
N GLY A 56 17.47 -0.94 -7.79
CA GLY A 56 17.85 0.48 -7.71
C GLY A 56 17.43 1.31 -8.93
N SER A 57 16.44 0.84 -9.71
CA SER A 57 15.94 1.48 -10.93
C SER A 57 14.91 2.60 -10.64
N ILE A 58 14.65 2.93 -9.38
CA ILE A 58 13.69 3.96 -8.95
C ILE A 58 14.37 5.33 -8.90
N ASP A 59 13.63 6.38 -9.30
CA ASP A 59 14.13 7.76 -9.21
C ASP A 59 14.49 8.13 -7.77
N THR A 60 15.70 8.65 -7.58
CA THR A 60 16.22 9.03 -6.25
C THR A 60 15.36 10.09 -5.55
N SER A 61 14.61 10.90 -6.31
CA SER A 61 13.66 11.88 -5.77
C SER A 61 12.47 11.26 -5.02
N LEU A 62 12.18 9.99 -5.28
CA LEU A 62 11.12 9.21 -4.64
C LEU A 62 11.63 8.39 -3.44
N LEU A 63 12.94 8.25 -3.29
CA LEU A 63 13.57 7.49 -2.21
C LEU A 63 13.83 8.37 -0.99
N ARG A 64 13.72 7.78 0.20
CA ARG A 64 14.07 8.42 1.48
C ARG A 64 15.43 7.95 1.98
N PRO A 65 16.07 8.66 2.93
CA PRO A 65 17.34 8.21 3.52
C PRO A 65 17.28 6.78 4.08
N VAL A 66 16.16 6.37 4.66
CA VAL A 66 15.98 4.99 5.15
C VAL A 66 16.08 3.96 4.01
N ASP A 67 15.57 4.27 2.81
CA ASP A 67 15.66 3.38 1.65
C ASP A 67 17.12 3.21 1.20
N LEU A 68 17.91 4.29 1.24
CA LEU A 68 19.29 4.28 0.77
C LEU A 68 20.26 3.69 1.81
N TYR A 69 20.19 4.15 3.06
CA TYR A 69 21.19 3.83 4.09
C TYR A 69 20.84 2.58 4.89
N VAL A 70 19.55 2.35 5.18
CA VAL A 70 19.11 1.21 6.00
C VAL A 70 18.81 0.01 5.12
N HIS A 71 18.03 0.18 4.05
CA HIS A 71 17.76 -0.93 3.11
C HIS A 71 18.92 -1.19 2.14
N ARG A 72 19.95 -0.33 2.11
CA ARG A 72 21.20 -0.50 1.35
C ARG A 72 20.96 -0.77 -0.14
N LEU A 73 20.04 -0.03 -0.72
CA LEU A 73 19.70 -0.21 -2.13
C LEU A 73 20.90 0.10 -3.04
N PRO A 74 21.10 -0.68 -4.11
CA PRO A 74 22.14 -0.38 -5.08
C PRO A 74 21.87 0.98 -5.73
N SER A 75 22.92 1.78 -5.95
CA SER A 75 22.77 3.04 -6.69
C SER A 75 22.24 2.77 -8.11
N GLN A 76 21.43 3.69 -8.64
CA GLN A 76 20.81 3.64 -9.97
C GLN A 76 21.78 3.35 -11.12
N ARG A 77 23.08 3.59 -10.89
CA ARG A 77 24.23 3.33 -11.76
C ARG A 77 24.29 1.94 -12.40
N ARG A 78 23.62 0.92 -11.84
CA ARG A 78 23.62 -0.46 -12.39
C ARG A 78 22.49 -0.76 -13.37
N THR A 79 21.47 0.09 -13.47
CA THR A 79 20.27 -0.20 -14.27
C THR A 79 20.36 0.48 -15.63
N SER A 80 20.00 -0.24 -16.70
CA SER A 80 20.00 0.35 -18.04
C SER A 80 18.86 1.34 -18.17
N ILE A 81 19.15 2.56 -18.64
CA ILE A 81 18.18 3.62 -18.94
C ILE A 81 17.01 3.10 -19.80
N SER A 82 17.29 2.20 -20.74
CA SER A 82 16.27 1.57 -21.59
C SER A 82 15.29 0.70 -20.81
N TRP A 83 15.79 -0.06 -19.82
CA TRP A 83 14.93 -0.90 -18.97
C TRP A 83 14.08 -0.03 -18.05
N HIS A 84 14.65 1.01 -17.44
CA HIS A 84 13.91 1.97 -16.64
C HIS A 84 12.73 2.58 -17.43
N LYS A 85 12.98 3.06 -18.66
CA LYS A 85 11.93 3.61 -19.54
C LYS A 85 10.85 2.58 -19.90
N ALA A 86 11.26 1.37 -20.25
CA ALA A 86 10.34 0.28 -20.59
C ALA A 86 9.44 -0.10 -19.40
N LEU A 87 10.02 -0.29 -18.21
CA LEU A 87 9.27 -0.63 -17.00
C LEU A 87 8.29 0.48 -16.59
N HIS A 88 8.69 1.75 -16.71
CA HIS A 88 7.80 2.89 -16.49
C HIS A 88 6.61 2.88 -17.47
N GLN A 89 6.87 2.62 -18.75
CA GLN A 89 5.82 2.55 -19.76
C GLN A 89 4.88 1.36 -19.53
N CYS A 90 5.39 0.19 -19.12
CA CYS A 90 4.58 -0.97 -18.75
C CYS A 90 3.61 -0.65 -17.61
N VAL A 91 4.10 -0.10 -16.51
CA VAL A 91 3.27 0.25 -15.34
C VAL A 91 2.27 1.35 -15.69
N LEU A 92 2.65 2.29 -16.56
CA LEU A 92 1.75 3.32 -17.06
C LEU A 92 0.56 2.68 -17.80
N LEU A 93 0.83 1.80 -18.78
CA LEU A 93 -0.19 1.13 -19.58
C LEU A 93 -1.10 0.23 -18.74
N LEU A 94 -0.53 -0.62 -17.87
CA LEU A 94 -1.31 -1.48 -16.98
C LEU A 94 -2.22 -0.66 -16.06
N SER A 95 -1.71 0.45 -15.54
CA SER A 95 -2.50 1.33 -14.70
C SER A 95 -3.60 2.05 -15.49
N ASP A 96 -3.38 2.48 -16.74
CA ASP A 96 -4.45 3.10 -17.55
C ASP A 96 -5.57 2.10 -17.87
N GLN A 97 -5.22 0.87 -18.25
CA GLN A 97 -6.19 -0.19 -18.50
C GLN A 97 -7.04 -0.44 -17.26
N GLN A 98 -6.38 -0.57 -16.10
CA GLN A 98 -7.06 -0.85 -14.84
C GLN A 98 -8.02 0.28 -14.43
N ILE A 99 -7.72 1.56 -14.69
CA ILE A 99 -8.66 2.65 -14.36
C ILE A 99 -9.98 2.41 -15.09
N VAL A 100 -9.91 2.12 -16.39
CA VAL A 100 -11.09 1.93 -17.23
C VAL A 100 -11.82 0.64 -16.87
N THR A 101 -11.10 -0.49 -16.76
CA THR A 101 -11.72 -1.78 -16.46
C THR A 101 -12.26 -1.84 -15.04
N GLY A 102 -11.59 -1.24 -14.07
CA GLY A 102 -12.02 -1.11 -12.68
C GLY A 102 -13.32 -0.31 -12.55
N ILE A 103 -13.44 0.83 -13.24
CA ILE A 103 -14.69 1.59 -13.28
C ILE A 103 -15.79 0.79 -13.96
N ALA A 104 -15.48 0.14 -15.09
CA ALA A 104 -16.43 -0.66 -15.85
C ALA A 104 -16.99 -1.83 -15.04
N VAL A 105 -16.14 -2.57 -14.29
CA VAL A 105 -16.61 -3.70 -13.46
C VAL A 105 -17.48 -3.23 -12.30
N CYS A 106 -17.15 -2.09 -11.66
CA CYS A 106 -18.03 -1.48 -10.67
C CYS A 106 -19.38 -1.09 -11.28
N MET A 107 -19.37 -0.40 -12.42
CA MET A 107 -20.60 -0.01 -13.11
C MET A 107 -21.45 -1.22 -13.49
N ALA A 108 -20.84 -2.28 -14.04
CA ALA A 108 -21.52 -3.52 -14.37
C ALA A 108 -22.15 -4.17 -13.13
N GLY A 109 -21.41 -4.23 -12.01
CA GLY A 109 -21.95 -4.72 -10.73
C GLY A 109 -23.13 -3.91 -10.23
N PHE A 110 -23.07 -2.57 -10.27
CA PHE A 110 -24.18 -1.71 -9.86
C PHE A 110 -25.40 -1.82 -10.79
N ILE A 111 -25.20 -1.96 -12.10
CA ILE A 111 -26.29 -2.20 -13.05
C ILE A 111 -26.94 -3.56 -12.78
N ALA A 112 -26.12 -4.58 -12.50
CA ALA A 112 -26.58 -5.94 -12.21
C ALA A 112 -27.35 -6.05 -10.87
N LEU A 113 -27.23 -5.07 -9.96
CA LEU A 113 -28.09 -4.97 -8.76
C LEU A 113 -29.56 -4.75 -9.09
N HIS A 114 -29.90 -4.20 -10.26
CA HIS A 114 -31.30 -4.13 -10.70
C HIS A 114 -31.85 -5.52 -11.08
N GLY A 115 -30.96 -6.45 -11.44
CA GLY A 115 -31.27 -7.86 -11.64
C GLY A 115 -31.10 -8.68 -10.34
N ARG A 116 -30.61 -9.91 -10.49
CA ARG A 116 -30.36 -10.86 -9.38
C ARG A 116 -28.88 -11.17 -9.20
N ILE A 117 -27.99 -10.17 -9.28
CA ILE A 117 -26.57 -10.41 -8.97
C ILE A 117 -26.45 -10.90 -7.52
N SER A 118 -25.81 -12.05 -7.34
CA SER A 118 -25.67 -12.65 -6.02
C SER A 118 -24.56 -11.99 -5.19
N VAL A 119 -24.58 -12.22 -3.88
CA VAL A 119 -23.51 -11.83 -2.93
C VAL A 119 -22.15 -12.31 -3.43
N TYR A 120 -22.06 -13.55 -3.93
CA TYR A 120 -20.82 -14.09 -4.50
C TYR A 120 -20.27 -13.23 -5.65
N HIS A 121 -21.08 -12.96 -6.67
CA HIS A 121 -20.65 -12.19 -7.83
C HIS A 121 -20.31 -10.74 -7.46
N PHE A 122 -21.11 -10.14 -6.57
CA PHE A 122 -20.86 -8.77 -6.12
C PHE A 122 -19.60 -8.67 -5.25
N GLN A 123 -19.28 -9.69 -4.43
CA GLN A 123 -18.01 -9.80 -3.71
C GLN A 123 -16.82 -9.83 -4.69
N ILE A 124 -16.92 -10.58 -5.80
CA ILE A 124 -15.90 -10.57 -6.85
C ILE A 124 -15.76 -9.17 -7.46
N VAL A 125 -16.85 -8.46 -7.77
CA VAL A 125 -16.79 -7.06 -8.26
C VAL A 125 -16.01 -6.16 -7.31
N ILE A 126 -16.31 -6.21 -6.00
CA ILE A 126 -15.62 -5.41 -4.98
C ILE A 126 -14.11 -5.71 -5.02
N MET A 127 -13.72 -6.98 -5.08
CA MET A 127 -12.31 -7.37 -5.05
C MET A 127 -11.57 -7.10 -6.36
N LEU A 128 -12.22 -7.19 -7.52
CA LEU A 128 -11.61 -6.77 -8.80
C LEU A 128 -11.33 -5.25 -8.81
N ALA A 129 -12.27 -4.46 -8.30
CA ALA A 129 -12.07 -3.02 -8.12
C ALA A 129 -10.97 -2.71 -7.08
N TRP A 130 -10.86 -3.51 -6.01
CA TRP A 130 -9.76 -3.42 -5.04
C TRP A 130 -8.39 -3.71 -5.69
N MET A 131 -8.31 -4.72 -6.58
CA MET A 131 -7.08 -5.02 -7.32
C MET A 131 -6.70 -3.89 -8.27
N SER A 132 -7.67 -3.31 -8.98
CA SER A 132 -7.47 -2.12 -9.81
C SER A 132 -6.94 -0.94 -8.98
N SER A 133 -7.56 -0.68 -7.84
CA SER A 133 -7.12 0.34 -6.88
C SER A 133 -5.65 0.14 -6.45
N SER A 134 -5.26 -1.10 -6.15
CA SER A 134 -3.89 -1.47 -5.77
C SER A 134 -2.86 -1.23 -6.89
N VAL A 135 -3.23 -1.48 -8.15
CA VAL A 135 -2.42 -1.14 -9.34
C VAL A 135 -2.15 0.36 -9.39
N HIS A 136 -3.17 1.20 -9.18
CA HIS A 136 -3.01 2.65 -9.25
C HIS A 136 -2.13 3.21 -8.13
N LEU A 137 -2.30 2.71 -6.90
CA LEU A 137 -1.45 3.13 -5.78
C LEU A 137 0.02 2.72 -6.01
N SER A 138 0.27 1.54 -6.59
CA SER A 138 1.61 1.08 -6.97
C SER A 138 2.21 1.95 -8.08
N ALA A 139 1.41 2.23 -9.12
CA ALA A 139 1.82 3.08 -10.23
C ALA A 139 2.15 4.50 -9.77
N LEU A 140 1.36 5.08 -8.86
CA LEU A 140 1.60 6.41 -8.31
C LEU A 140 2.92 6.47 -7.51
N THR A 141 3.26 5.38 -6.83
CA THR A 141 4.49 5.27 -6.05
C THR A 141 5.72 5.30 -6.96
N MET A 142 5.72 4.55 -8.07
CA MET A 142 6.87 4.46 -8.99
C MET A 142 6.93 5.64 -9.98
N LEU A 143 5.79 6.10 -10.49
CA LEU A 143 5.71 7.11 -11.55
C LEU A 143 5.56 8.54 -11.02
N GLY A 144 5.77 8.76 -9.71
CA GLY A 144 5.52 10.05 -9.07
C GLY A 144 6.30 11.22 -9.69
N GLU A 145 7.55 11.00 -10.13
CA GLU A 145 8.35 12.03 -10.83
C GLU A 145 7.83 12.29 -12.25
N TYR A 146 7.48 11.24 -12.98
CA TYR A 146 6.87 11.33 -14.31
C TYR A 146 5.59 12.17 -14.28
N PHE A 147 4.71 11.94 -13.29
CA PHE A 147 3.46 12.67 -13.14
C PHE A 147 3.66 14.13 -12.69
N ARG A 148 4.66 14.41 -11.84
CA ARG A 148 4.99 15.79 -11.45
C ARG A 148 5.38 16.66 -12.64
N LYS A 149 6.03 16.07 -13.66
CA LYS A 149 6.38 16.76 -14.92
C LYS A 149 5.21 16.89 -15.89
N ARG A 150 4.11 16.14 -15.71
CA ARG A 150 2.96 16.07 -16.63
C ARG A 150 1.63 16.19 -15.87
N PRO A 151 1.30 17.40 -15.36
CA PRO A 151 0.15 17.60 -14.48
C PRO A 151 -1.20 17.25 -15.14
N GLY A 152 -1.33 17.40 -16.46
CA GLY A 152 -2.56 17.00 -17.18
C GLY A 152 -2.81 15.49 -17.13
N VAL A 153 -1.78 14.68 -17.38
CA VAL A 153 -1.87 13.20 -17.30
C VAL A 153 -2.15 12.76 -15.87
N LEU A 154 -1.52 13.42 -14.90
CA LEU A 154 -1.78 13.18 -13.49
C LEU A 154 -3.23 13.51 -13.11
N GLY A 155 -3.75 14.67 -13.56
CA GLY A 155 -5.11 15.12 -13.26
C GLY A 155 -6.16 14.14 -13.76
N TRP A 156 -6.07 13.71 -15.02
CA TRP A 156 -6.95 12.68 -15.59
C TRP A 156 -6.96 11.39 -14.76
N ARG A 157 -5.78 10.91 -14.37
CA ARG A 157 -5.66 9.69 -13.56
C ARG A 157 -6.21 9.85 -12.15
N ILE A 158 -5.96 10.99 -11.49
CA ILE A 158 -6.53 11.28 -10.18
C ILE A 158 -8.05 11.28 -10.25
N VAL A 159 -8.64 11.89 -11.30
CA VAL A 159 -10.10 11.87 -11.49
C VAL A 159 -10.60 10.43 -11.63
N GLY A 160 -9.99 9.62 -12.49
CA GLY A 160 -10.36 8.20 -12.64
C GLY A 160 -10.22 7.39 -11.35
N MET A 161 -9.11 7.57 -10.63
CA MET A 161 -8.86 6.96 -9.33
C MET A 161 -9.89 7.39 -8.27
N LEU A 162 -10.31 8.65 -8.26
CA LEU A 162 -11.34 9.15 -7.35
C LEU A 162 -12.72 8.57 -7.68
N VAL A 163 -13.07 8.48 -8.95
CA VAL A 163 -14.32 7.83 -9.39
C VAL A 163 -14.32 6.36 -8.96
N LEU A 164 -13.24 5.62 -9.23
CA LEU A 164 -13.10 4.23 -8.79
C LEU A 164 -13.19 4.11 -7.27
N LEU A 165 -12.53 4.99 -6.51
CA LEU A 165 -12.59 4.99 -5.05
C LEU A 165 -14.03 5.19 -4.56
N ILE A 166 -14.76 6.16 -5.11
CA ILE A 166 -16.17 6.41 -4.73
C ILE A 166 -17.04 5.19 -5.03
N LEU A 167 -16.90 4.60 -6.22
CA LEU A 167 -17.63 3.39 -6.60
C LEU A 167 -17.30 2.21 -5.68
N LEU A 168 -16.02 2.03 -5.34
CA LEU A 168 -15.57 0.97 -4.44
C LEU A 168 -16.07 1.18 -3.01
N LEU A 169 -16.05 2.42 -2.49
CA LEU A 169 -16.61 2.74 -1.17
C LEU A 169 -18.12 2.48 -1.14
N ALA A 170 -18.85 2.83 -2.20
CA ALA A 170 -20.28 2.51 -2.32
C ALA A 170 -20.52 1.00 -2.43
N ALA A 171 -19.65 0.26 -3.13
CA ALA A 171 -19.75 -1.19 -3.28
C ALA A 171 -19.43 -1.94 -1.97
N LEU A 172 -18.68 -1.33 -1.05
CA LEU A 172 -18.46 -1.88 0.29
C LEU A 172 -19.68 -1.72 1.21
N ALA A 173 -20.69 -0.91 0.88
CA ALA A 173 -21.84 -0.67 1.75
C ALA A 173 -22.54 -1.95 2.27
N PRO A 174 -22.84 -2.96 1.42
CA PRO A 174 -23.49 -4.19 1.89
C PRO A 174 -22.62 -5.05 2.82
N THR A 175 -21.29 -4.89 2.80
CA THR A 175 -20.38 -5.66 3.67
C THR A 175 -20.51 -5.28 5.15
N ASN A 176 -21.17 -4.17 5.47
CA ASN A 176 -21.50 -3.75 6.84
C ASN A 176 -22.44 -4.74 7.55
N SER A 177 -23.18 -5.55 6.79
CA SER A 177 -24.04 -6.59 7.35
C SER A 177 -23.21 -7.74 7.89
N ASN A 178 -23.51 -8.22 9.10
CA ASN A 178 -22.74 -9.29 9.75
C ASN A 178 -22.85 -10.62 8.97
N LEU A 179 -24.00 -10.88 8.34
CA LEU A 179 -24.21 -12.06 7.49
C LEU A 179 -23.73 -11.89 6.04
N TRP A 180 -22.98 -10.83 5.71
CA TRP A 180 -22.41 -10.68 4.37
C TRP A 180 -21.37 -11.77 4.11
N ALA A 181 -21.49 -12.48 2.99
CA ALA A 181 -20.51 -13.47 2.55
C ALA A 181 -20.24 -14.59 3.58
N THR A 182 -21.22 -14.92 4.44
CA THR A 182 -21.18 -16.09 5.32
C THR A 182 -21.97 -17.24 4.69
N GLN A 183 -21.36 -18.41 4.56
CA GLN A 183 -22.00 -19.64 4.11
C GLN A 183 -22.77 -20.24 5.28
N TRP A 184 -24.08 -20.17 5.15
CA TRP A 184 -24.97 -21.09 5.83
C TRP A 184 -25.78 -21.80 4.75
N THR A 185 -25.72 -23.14 4.73
CA THR A 185 -26.56 -23.98 3.87
C THR A 185 -27.68 -24.53 4.74
N PRO A 186 -28.96 -24.28 4.41
CA PRO A 186 -30.06 -24.88 5.15
C PRO A 186 -29.96 -26.41 5.10
N ASP A 187 -30.17 -27.08 6.24
CA ASP A 187 -30.31 -28.53 6.33
C ASP A 187 -31.56 -28.95 5.54
N SER A 188 -31.40 -29.21 4.25
CA SER A 188 -32.41 -29.81 3.41
C SER A 188 -31.77 -30.86 2.53
N GLU A 189 -32.49 -31.94 2.25
CA GLU A 189 -32.04 -33.07 1.42
C GLU A 189 -31.62 -32.68 -0.01
N HIS A 190 -31.75 -31.41 -0.39
CA HIS A 190 -31.41 -30.87 -1.71
C HIS A 190 -30.40 -29.72 -1.58
N TYR A 191 -29.12 -30.00 -1.89
CA TYR A 191 -27.97 -29.06 -1.91
C TYR A 191 -28.07 -27.94 -2.98
N GLU A 192 -29.28 -27.55 -3.38
CA GLU A 192 -29.51 -26.65 -4.52
C GLU A 192 -29.45 -25.16 -4.15
N LYS A 193 -29.55 -24.82 -2.85
CA LYS A 193 -29.59 -23.43 -2.37
C LYS A 193 -28.39 -23.08 -1.49
N THR A 194 -27.94 -21.83 -1.59
CA THR A 194 -26.80 -21.31 -0.82
C THR A 194 -27.01 -19.83 -0.46
N SER A 195 -26.46 -19.42 0.68
CA SER A 195 -26.47 -18.01 1.11
C SER A 195 -25.62 -17.10 0.19
N TRP A 196 -24.62 -17.67 -0.49
CA TRP A 196 -23.80 -16.96 -1.49
C TRP A 196 -24.59 -16.52 -2.73
N ALA A 197 -25.72 -17.18 -3.00
CA ALA A 197 -26.59 -16.90 -4.13
C ALA A 197 -27.62 -15.81 -3.84
N ILE A 198 -27.75 -15.37 -2.58
CA ILE A 198 -28.72 -14.34 -2.20
C ILE A 198 -28.43 -13.07 -3.00
N PRO A 199 -29.45 -12.38 -3.56
CA PRO A 199 -29.21 -11.14 -4.28
C PRO A 199 -28.55 -10.08 -3.40
N ALA A 200 -27.43 -9.51 -3.88
CA ALA A 200 -26.66 -8.52 -3.13
C ALA A 200 -27.48 -7.27 -2.77
N LYS A 201 -28.53 -6.97 -3.57
CA LYS A 201 -29.50 -5.89 -3.31
C LYS A 201 -30.14 -5.99 -1.92
N CYS A 202 -30.32 -7.18 -1.37
CA CYS A 202 -30.90 -7.40 -0.03
C CYS A 202 -30.05 -6.84 1.12
N PHE A 203 -28.78 -6.53 0.87
CA PHE A 203 -27.84 -5.99 1.85
C PHE A 203 -27.61 -4.48 1.68
N PHE A 204 -28.18 -3.85 0.64
CA PHE A 204 -28.12 -2.41 0.48
C PHE A 204 -29.16 -1.74 1.39
N PHE A 205 -28.68 -0.84 2.25
CA PHE A 205 -29.51 -0.08 3.21
C PHE A 205 -30.23 -0.94 4.29
N HIS A 206 -29.92 -2.23 4.38
CA HIS A 206 -30.44 -3.14 5.39
C HIS A 206 -29.33 -4.07 5.90
N THR A 207 -29.25 -4.25 7.21
CA THR A 207 -28.24 -5.10 7.86
C THR A 207 -28.89 -6.33 8.45
N TRP A 208 -28.28 -7.49 8.19
CA TRP A 208 -28.71 -8.78 8.69
C TRP A 208 -27.70 -9.37 9.69
N GLY A 209 -28.22 -10.08 10.69
CA GLY A 209 -27.44 -10.62 11.82
C GLY A 209 -27.37 -9.64 12.99
N GLU A 210 -26.82 -10.13 14.11
CA GLU A 210 -26.63 -9.28 15.29
C GLU A 210 -25.48 -8.31 15.09
N GLY A 211 -25.77 -7.01 15.16
CA GLY A 211 -24.77 -5.95 15.07
C GLY A 211 -24.25 -5.68 13.66
N VAL A 212 -23.14 -4.94 13.59
CA VAL A 212 -22.44 -4.56 12.35
C VAL A 212 -21.25 -5.47 12.17
N ASN A 213 -20.95 -5.84 10.93
CA ASN A 213 -19.75 -6.61 10.61
C ASN A 213 -18.50 -5.89 11.15
N PRO A 214 -17.74 -6.50 12.08
CA PRO A 214 -16.58 -5.89 12.69
C PRO A 214 -15.42 -5.62 11.71
N ASP A 215 -15.39 -6.34 10.58
CA ASP A 215 -14.29 -6.26 9.61
C ASP A 215 -14.53 -5.16 8.56
N ALA A 216 -15.78 -4.74 8.36
CA ALA A 216 -16.12 -3.71 7.37
C ALA A 216 -15.41 -2.37 7.64
N PRO A 217 -15.40 -1.80 8.87
CA PRO A 217 -14.69 -0.54 9.15
C PRO A 217 -13.20 -0.58 8.80
N LEU A 218 -12.54 -1.74 8.97
CA LEU A 218 -11.12 -1.90 8.68
C LEU A 218 -10.84 -1.69 7.19
N SER A 219 -11.67 -2.26 6.31
CA SER A 219 -11.55 -2.10 4.85
C SER A 219 -11.75 -0.65 4.41
N TYR A 220 -12.74 0.06 4.97
CA TYR A 220 -12.94 1.49 4.70
C TYR A 220 -11.75 2.34 5.15
N LEU A 221 -11.23 2.09 6.35
CA LEU A 221 -10.11 2.83 6.93
C LEU A 221 -8.84 2.60 6.12
N ILE A 222 -8.50 1.34 5.81
CA ILE A 222 -7.32 0.98 5.02
C ILE A 222 -7.40 1.65 3.66
N LEU A 223 -8.53 1.52 2.95
CA LEU A 223 -8.67 2.07 1.61
C LEU A 223 -8.57 3.60 1.61
N THR A 224 -9.34 4.27 2.46
CA THR A 224 -9.38 5.75 2.51
C THR A 224 -8.04 6.33 2.96
N PHE A 225 -7.44 5.76 4.01
CA PHE A 225 -6.14 6.20 4.51
C PHE A 225 -5.05 5.99 3.46
N SER A 226 -5.08 4.87 2.74
CA SER A 226 -4.11 4.57 1.67
C SER A 226 -4.15 5.60 0.54
N TYR A 227 -5.35 5.97 0.07
CA TYR A 227 -5.49 6.99 -0.98
C TYR A 227 -5.01 8.35 -0.49
N ILE A 228 -5.44 8.77 0.70
CA ILE A 228 -5.04 10.07 1.29
C ILE A 228 -3.52 10.11 1.46
N TRP A 229 -2.92 9.05 2.00
CA TRP A 229 -1.48 8.96 2.21
C TRP A 229 -0.72 9.03 0.88
N LYS A 230 -1.12 8.25 -0.13
CA LYS A 230 -0.40 8.19 -1.42
C LYS A 230 -0.53 9.47 -2.25
N ILE A 231 -1.75 10.01 -2.36
CA ILE A 231 -1.98 11.27 -3.04
C ILE A 231 -1.28 12.41 -2.28
N GLY A 232 -1.35 12.40 -0.95
CA GLY A 232 -0.66 13.38 -0.11
C GLY A 232 0.86 13.33 -0.24
N ALA A 233 1.45 12.14 -0.37
CA ALA A 233 2.89 11.96 -0.57
C ALA A 233 3.37 12.49 -1.94
N LEU A 234 2.50 12.52 -2.95
CA LEU A 234 2.86 12.99 -4.28
C LEU A 234 3.13 14.50 -4.33
N PHE A 235 2.31 15.31 -3.65
CA PHE A 235 2.37 16.77 -3.74
C PHE A 235 3.27 17.38 -2.67
N ARG A 236 4.27 18.18 -3.09
CA ARG A 236 5.17 18.90 -2.16
C ARG A 236 4.40 19.79 -1.18
N SER A 237 3.31 20.41 -1.62
CA SER A 237 2.44 21.23 -0.76
C SER A 237 1.81 20.39 0.36
N SER A 238 1.25 19.22 0.03
CA SER A 238 0.66 18.32 1.03
C SER A 238 1.71 17.78 2.00
N ARG A 239 2.89 17.36 1.51
CA ARG A 239 4.03 16.97 2.35
C ARG A 239 4.45 18.09 3.31
N ASN A 240 4.49 19.34 2.85
CA ASN A 240 4.80 20.50 3.70
C ASN A 240 3.72 20.72 4.77
N VAL A 241 2.44 20.56 4.43
CA VAL A 241 1.33 20.67 5.39
C VAL A 241 1.41 19.57 6.44
N PHE A 242 1.59 18.31 6.02
CA PHE A 242 1.78 17.18 6.92
C PHE A 242 2.98 17.40 7.85
N HIS A 243 4.11 17.83 7.28
CA HIS A 243 5.30 18.14 8.07
C HIS A 243 5.03 19.26 9.08
N ARG A 244 4.38 20.37 8.68
CA ARG A 244 4.11 21.50 9.59
C ARG A 244 3.09 21.18 10.68
N ARG A 245 2.07 20.37 10.38
CA ARG A 245 0.93 20.11 11.29
C ARG A 245 1.07 18.85 12.12
N VAL A 246 1.74 17.82 11.60
CA VAL A 246 1.83 16.50 12.24
C VAL A 246 3.24 16.24 12.73
N ARG A 247 4.23 16.28 11.82
CA ARG A 247 5.60 15.85 12.14
C ARG A 247 6.40 16.85 12.97
N GLY A 248 6.49 18.08 12.49
CA GLY A 248 7.28 19.14 13.08
C GLY A 248 6.92 19.47 14.53
N PRO A 249 5.64 19.51 14.95
CA PRO A 249 5.29 19.81 16.34
C PRO A 249 5.86 18.82 17.36
N TYR A 250 5.79 17.51 17.09
CA TYR A 250 6.34 16.52 18.02
C TYR A 250 7.87 16.50 17.99
N GLU A 251 8.49 16.63 16.80
CA GLU A 251 9.96 16.67 16.68
C GLU A 251 10.51 17.88 17.43
N TYR A 252 9.94 19.06 17.21
CA TYR A 252 10.30 20.29 17.91
C TYR A 252 10.17 20.13 19.44
N PHE A 253 9.08 19.52 19.90
CA PHE A 253 8.87 19.31 21.34
C PHE A 253 9.93 18.39 21.95
N LEU A 254 10.18 17.24 21.33
CA LEU A 254 11.16 16.25 21.82
C LEU A 254 12.60 16.76 21.71
N GLU A 255 12.97 17.36 20.56
CA GLU A 255 14.29 17.94 20.34
C GLU A 255 14.57 19.08 21.32
N ARG A 256 13.57 19.91 21.66
CA ARG A 256 13.72 20.96 22.66
C ARG A 256 14.03 20.40 24.05
N ILE A 257 13.45 19.26 24.42
CA ILE A 257 13.75 18.58 25.69
C ILE A 257 15.16 17.99 25.64
N LEU A 258 15.50 17.26 24.58
CA LEU A 258 16.82 16.65 24.38
C LEU A 258 17.93 17.70 24.40
N HIS A 259 17.78 18.79 23.66
CA HIS A 259 18.73 19.90 23.60
C HIS A 259 18.94 20.56 24.97
N LYS A 260 17.86 20.81 25.73
CA LYS A 260 17.98 21.41 27.08
C LYS A 260 18.77 20.51 28.04
N GLU A 261 18.48 19.21 28.04
CA GLU A 261 19.20 18.26 28.89
C GLU A 261 20.64 18.05 28.43
N ALA A 262 20.89 18.07 27.12
CA ALA A 262 22.23 17.97 26.53
C ALA A 262 23.12 19.18 26.89
N ILE A 263 22.60 20.41 26.79
CA ILE A 263 23.32 21.63 27.23
C ILE A 263 23.63 21.59 28.73
N LYS A 264 22.68 21.11 29.54
CA LYS A 264 22.87 20.99 30.99
C LYS A 264 23.99 20.01 31.31
N ALA A 265 24.12 18.93 30.56
CA ALA A 265 25.21 17.97 30.68
C ALA A 265 26.56 18.57 30.21
N SER A 266 26.59 19.28 29.07
CA SER A 266 27.82 19.83 28.50
C SER A 266 28.45 20.96 29.34
N LYS A 267 27.63 21.78 30.00
CA LYS A 267 28.11 22.86 30.90
C LYS A 267 28.75 22.36 32.19
N CYS A 268 28.44 21.14 32.62
CA CYS A 268 29.03 20.54 33.82
C CYS A 268 30.31 19.78 33.43
N ARG A 269 31.48 20.42 33.63
CA ARG A 269 32.83 19.91 33.28
C ARG A 269 33.29 18.62 33.99
N GLY A 270 32.41 17.91 34.69
CA GLY A 270 32.67 16.61 35.33
C GLY A 270 31.54 15.62 35.02
N LYS A 271 31.87 14.32 34.89
CA LYS A 271 31.02 13.18 34.49
C LYS A 271 29.63 13.14 35.15
N ARG A 272 28.73 14.06 34.79
CA ARG A 272 27.33 13.96 35.17
C ARG A 272 26.68 13.00 34.18
N ARG A 273 26.27 11.85 34.69
CA ARG A 273 25.46 10.87 33.97
C ARG A 273 24.24 11.61 33.39
N LEU A 274 23.91 11.38 32.11
CA LEU A 274 22.74 12.01 31.50
C LEU A 274 21.48 11.75 32.35
N SER A 275 20.58 12.71 32.39
CA SER A 275 19.33 12.60 33.13
C SER A 275 18.48 11.44 32.60
N TRP A 276 17.74 10.76 33.48
CA TRP A 276 16.77 9.74 33.06
C TRP A 276 15.72 10.31 32.08
N ILE A 277 15.43 11.62 32.18
CA ILE A 277 14.54 12.36 31.27
C ILE A 277 15.10 12.36 29.85
N TYR A 278 16.42 12.53 29.68
CA TYR A 278 17.06 12.47 28.37
C TYR A 278 16.88 11.08 27.76
N TYR A 279 17.17 10.02 28.51
CA TYR A 279 17.01 8.64 28.02
C TYR A 279 15.56 8.32 27.65
N ALA A 280 14.59 8.67 28.50
CA ALA A 280 13.17 8.45 28.23
C ALA A 280 12.70 9.20 26.98
N THR A 281 13.08 10.48 26.85
CA THR A 281 12.73 11.30 25.67
C THR A 281 13.37 10.74 24.40
N MET A 282 14.61 10.26 24.51
CA MET A 282 15.37 9.71 23.38
C MET A 282 14.78 8.39 22.87
N VAL A 283 14.30 7.52 23.77
CA VAL A 283 13.58 6.29 23.42
C VAL A 283 12.32 6.63 22.61
N VAL A 284 11.51 7.58 23.07
CA VAL A 284 10.32 8.02 22.35
C VAL A 284 10.68 8.64 21.00
N TYR A 285 11.70 9.51 20.98
CA TYR A 285 12.17 10.20 19.78
C TYR A 285 12.62 9.21 18.70
N ILE A 286 13.45 8.22 19.03
CA ILE A 286 14.00 7.29 18.02
C ILE A 286 12.92 6.34 17.48
N ILE A 287 11.97 5.90 18.32
CA ILE A 287 10.86 5.06 17.87
C ILE A 287 9.95 5.83 16.91
N LEU A 288 9.56 7.06 17.29
CA LEU A 288 8.73 7.90 16.41
C LEU A 288 9.48 8.24 15.12
N LEU A 289 10.78 8.59 15.20
CA LEU A 289 11.60 8.83 14.02
C LEU A 289 11.62 7.60 13.09
N ALA A 290 11.79 6.40 13.63
CA ALA A 290 11.75 5.17 12.85
C ALA A 290 10.38 4.94 12.19
N LEU A 291 9.27 5.14 12.90
CA LEU A 291 7.92 5.02 12.35
C LEU A 291 7.63 6.05 11.24
N PHE A 292 8.03 7.31 11.42
CA PHE A 292 7.82 8.36 10.42
C PHE A 292 8.74 8.22 9.21
N GLU A 293 10.01 7.84 9.39
CA GLU A 293 10.90 7.58 8.25
C GLU A 293 10.46 6.32 7.49
N PHE A 294 10.05 5.26 8.19
CA PHE A 294 9.50 4.08 7.54
C PHE A 294 8.21 4.41 6.78
N SER A 295 7.23 5.08 7.40
CA SER A 295 5.98 5.44 6.71
C SER A 295 6.16 6.45 5.56
N ALA A 296 7.27 7.19 5.51
CA ALA A 296 7.60 8.01 4.35
C ALA A 296 8.36 7.25 3.25
N SER A 297 8.84 6.04 3.54
CA SER A 297 9.73 5.26 2.67
C SER A 297 9.02 4.61 1.48
N PHE A 298 9.81 4.27 0.46
CA PHE A 298 9.32 3.46 -0.64
C PHE A 298 9.03 2.02 -0.19
N ALA A 299 9.74 1.49 0.79
CA ALA A 299 9.46 0.15 1.34
C ALA A 299 8.06 0.03 1.97
N ALA A 300 7.60 1.04 2.72
CA ALA A 300 6.23 1.04 3.28
C ALA A 300 5.16 1.03 2.18
N SER A 301 5.46 1.67 1.05
CA SER A 301 4.63 1.64 -0.14
C SER A 301 4.51 0.25 -0.78
N LEU A 302 5.60 -0.52 -0.77
CA LEU A 302 5.61 -1.92 -1.22
C LEU A 302 4.80 -2.81 -0.27
N TRP A 303 4.94 -2.63 1.05
CA TRP A 303 4.14 -3.39 2.02
C TRP A 303 2.65 -3.17 1.87
N LEU A 304 2.23 -1.91 1.69
CA LEU A 304 0.83 -1.61 1.44
C LEU A 304 0.30 -2.35 0.20
N SER A 305 1.09 -2.36 -0.88
CA SER A 305 0.73 -3.03 -2.12
C SER A 305 0.68 -4.55 -1.95
N TYR A 306 1.66 -5.13 -1.25
CA TYR A 306 1.71 -6.56 -0.94
C TYR A 306 0.50 -7.01 -0.11
N VAL A 307 0.22 -6.33 1.00
CA VAL A 307 -0.91 -6.65 1.89
C VAL A 307 -2.22 -6.53 1.13
N GLY A 308 -2.41 -5.48 0.33
CA GLY A 308 -3.61 -5.29 -0.49
C GLY A 308 -3.82 -6.41 -1.53
N LEU A 309 -2.75 -6.87 -2.17
CA LEU A 309 -2.80 -7.97 -3.16
C LEU A 309 -3.14 -9.31 -2.53
N VAL A 310 -2.51 -9.65 -1.40
CA VAL A 310 -2.76 -10.91 -0.70
C VAL A 310 -4.20 -10.95 -0.19
N TYR A 311 -4.66 -9.86 0.44
CA TYR A 311 -6.04 -9.73 0.89
C TYR A 311 -7.05 -9.90 -0.26
N GLY A 312 -6.89 -9.14 -1.35
CA GLY A 312 -7.78 -9.23 -2.51
C GLY A 312 -7.78 -10.63 -3.13
N THR A 313 -6.64 -11.31 -3.14
CA THR A 313 -6.52 -12.68 -3.68
C THR A 313 -7.22 -13.70 -2.81
N ILE A 314 -7.07 -13.64 -1.48
CA ILE A 314 -7.79 -14.51 -0.53
C ILE A 314 -9.30 -14.37 -0.73
N GLN A 315 -9.78 -13.12 -0.79
CA GLN A 315 -11.19 -12.77 -0.93
C GLN A 315 -11.79 -13.10 -2.31
N ILE A 316 -10.96 -13.40 -3.32
CA ILE A 316 -11.40 -13.88 -4.64
C ILE A 316 -11.34 -15.42 -4.70
N VAL A 317 -10.20 -15.99 -4.34
CA VAL A 317 -9.88 -17.41 -4.59
C VAL A 317 -10.68 -18.32 -3.68
N ILE A 318 -10.76 -18.02 -2.37
CA ILE A 318 -11.44 -18.91 -1.43
C ILE A 318 -12.95 -18.97 -1.68
N PRO A 319 -13.67 -17.84 -1.84
CA PRO A 319 -15.10 -17.89 -2.17
C PRO A 319 -15.38 -18.57 -3.51
N ARG A 320 -14.50 -18.38 -4.51
CA ARG A 320 -14.61 -19.07 -5.80
C ARG A 320 -14.47 -20.58 -5.63
N GLN A 321 -13.51 -21.04 -4.82
CA GLN A 321 -13.33 -22.46 -4.55
C GLN A 321 -14.51 -23.05 -3.79
N GLN A 322 -15.04 -22.34 -2.78
CA GLN A 322 -16.23 -22.74 -2.04
C GLN A 322 -17.47 -22.87 -2.94
N ASN A 323 -17.59 -22.01 -3.97
CA ASN A 323 -18.74 -21.99 -4.88
C ASN A 323 -18.52 -22.71 -6.22
N SER A 324 -17.40 -23.44 -6.39
CA SER A 324 -17.01 -23.99 -7.70
C SER A 324 -17.98 -25.03 -8.26
N TRP A 325 -18.69 -25.74 -7.38
CA TRP A 325 -19.65 -26.78 -7.77
C TRP A 325 -20.86 -26.18 -8.51
N TRP A 326 -21.49 -25.17 -7.92
CA TRP A 326 -22.65 -24.49 -8.50
C TRP A 326 -22.28 -23.67 -9.75
N ASN A 327 -21.05 -23.13 -9.78
CA ASN A 327 -20.62 -22.16 -10.78
C ASN A 327 -19.61 -22.72 -11.80
N SER A 328 -19.64 -24.02 -12.08
CA SER A 328 -18.71 -24.67 -13.01
C SER A 328 -18.62 -24.03 -14.40
N LYS A 329 -19.71 -23.41 -14.88
CA LYS A 329 -19.76 -22.68 -16.16
C LYS A 329 -18.86 -21.43 -16.19
N GLU A 330 -18.46 -20.87 -15.05
CA GLU A 330 -17.57 -19.69 -14.98
C GLU A 330 -16.13 -19.98 -15.43
N ASN A 331 -15.77 -21.26 -15.59
CA ASN A 331 -14.50 -21.65 -16.19
C ASN A 331 -14.54 -21.65 -17.73
N SER A 332 -15.71 -21.34 -18.33
CA SER A 332 -15.81 -21.15 -19.76
C SER A 332 -15.30 -19.76 -20.18
N TRP A 333 -14.56 -19.76 -21.28
CA TRP A 333 -13.98 -18.55 -21.87
C TRP A 333 -14.99 -17.86 -22.77
N THR A 334 -15.21 -16.56 -22.54
CA THR A 334 -16.05 -15.71 -23.39
C THR A 334 -15.23 -14.59 -24.01
N PHE A 335 -15.72 -14.01 -25.11
CA PHE A 335 -15.03 -12.90 -25.79
C PHE A 335 -14.72 -11.74 -24.84
N GLY A 336 -15.69 -11.35 -24.00
CA GLY A 336 -15.53 -10.24 -23.03
C GLY A 336 -14.41 -10.47 -22.01
N GLN A 337 -14.12 -11.73 -21.66
CA GLN A 337 -13.02 -12.08 -20.77
C GLN A 337 -11.65 -12.11 -21.48
N ILE A 338 -11.62 -12.44 -22.77
CA ILE A 338 -10.37 -12.57 -23.54
C ILE A 338 -9.79 -11.19 -23.89
N VAL A 339 -10.64 -10.22 -24.23
CA VAL A 339 -10.23 -8.86 -24.58
C VAL A 339 -9.28 -8.23 -23.54
N PRO A 340 -9.61 -8.16 -22.23
CA PRO A 340 -8.72 -7.54 -21.25
C PRO A 340 -7.40 -8.32 -21.06
N LEU A 341 -7.37 -9.64 -21.29
CA LEU A 341 -6.12 -10.40 -21.28
C LEU A 341 -5.23 -10.10 -22.49
N VAL A 342 -5.82 -9.95 -23.68
CA VAL A 342 -5.07 -9.56 -24.88
C VAL A 342 -4.47 -8.16 -24.72
N LEU A 343 -5.16 -7.26 -24.02
CA LEU A 343 -4.61 -5.94 -23.70
C LEU A 343 -3.34 -6.02 -22.82
N LEU A 344 -3.13 -7.09 -22.05
CA LEU A 344 -1.89 -7.31 -21.29
C LEU A 344 -0.67 -7.60 -22.18
N ILE A 345 -0.85 -7.77 -23.49
CA ILE A 345 0.25 -7.85 -24.45
C ILE A 345 0.85 -6.46 -24.72
N GLN A 346 0.10 -5.37 -24.53
CA GLN A 346 0.57 -4.00 -24.81
C GLN A 346 1.87 -3.62 -24.07
N PRO A 347 2.04 -3.93 -22.76
CA PRO A 347 3.31 -3.76 -22.06
C PRO A 347 4.50 -4.49 -22.71
N ILE A 348 4.29 -5.67 -23.31
CA ILE A 348 5.35 -6.41 -24.02
C ILE A 348 5.79 -5.61 -25.25
N GLY A 349 4.84 -5.03 -25.99
CA GLY A 349 5.13 -4.15 -27.12
C GLY A 349 6.02 -2.97 -26.71
N ALA A 350 5.73 -2.33 -25.58
CA ALA A 350 6.55 -1.24 -25.04
C ALA A 350 8.00 -1.68 -24.73
N ILE A 351 8.19 -2.89 -24.19
CA ILE A 351 9.54 -3.43 -23.94
C ILE A 351 10.28 -3.65 -25.27
N LEU A 352 9.62 -4.25 -26.26
CA LEU A 352 10.21 -4.55 -27.57
C LEU A 352 10.58 -3.29 -28.36
N GLU A 353 9.75 -2.25 -28.30
CA GLU A 353 10.02 -0.96 -28.95
C GLU A 353 11.29 -0.30 -28.38
N ASN A 354 11.42 -0.28 -27.04
CA ASN A 354 12.60 0.26 -26.38
C ASN A 354 13.86 -0.54 -26.70
N TYR A 355 13.76 -1.87 -26.80
CA TYR A 355 14.88 -2.73 -27.20
C TYR A 355 15.32 -2.47 -28.65
N ARG A 356 14.38 -2.33 -29.59
CA ARG A 356 14.69 -2.00 -30.99
C ARG A 356 15.29 -0.60 -31.14
N SER A 357 14.75 0.39 -30.43
CA SER A 357 15.30 1.76 -30.42
C SER A 357 16.76 1.79 -29.96
N ARG A 358 17.11 0.92 -29.00
CA ARG A 358 18.48 0.77 -28.51
C ARG A 358 19.44 0.20 -29.57
N ASN A 359 19.00 -0.82 -30.31
CA ASN A 359 19.79 -1.38 -31.41
C ASN A 359 19.92 -0.41 -32.61
N HIS A 360 18.98 0.53 -32.78
CA HIS A 360 19.05 1.53 -33.83
C HIS A 360 19.91 2.76 -33.46
N LYS A 361 19.99 3.10 -32.16
CA LYS A 361 20.79 4.24 -31.65
C LYS A 361 22.27 3.94 -31.41
N SER A 362 22.69 2.68 -31.41
CA SER A 362 24.12 2.30 -31.41
C SER A 362 24.85 2.69 -32.70
N SER A 363 24.19 3.39 -33.63
CA SER A 363 24.72 3.80 -34.93
C SER A 363 25.12 5.29 -35.01
N SER A 364 24.67 6.19 -34.12
CA SER A 364 25.01 7.63 -34.33
C SER A 364 25.42 8.50 -33.12
N ASP A 365 24.90 8.38 -31.88
CA ASP A 365 25.07 9.50 -30.91
C ASP A 365 25.12 9.13 -29.41
N GLN A 366 25.44 7.89 -29.03
CA GLN A 366 25.17 7.40 -27.67
C GLN A 366 26.27 7.68 -26.62
N ASP A 367 27.49 8.03 -27.03
CA ASP A 367 28.60 8.25 -26.09
C ASP A 367 28.62 9.64 -25.45
N SER A 368 27.95 10.64 -26.02
CA SER A 368 27.97 12.04 -25.55
C SER A 368 26.85 12.37 -24.55
N LEU A 369 25.61 11.94 -24.81
CA LEU A 369 24.47 12.20 -23.90
C LEU A 369 24.50 11.35 -22.62
N ALA A 370 24.97 10.10 -22.72
CA ALA A 370 25.08 9.21 -21.55
C ALA A 370 26.24 9.61 -20.62
N SER A 371 27.27 10.27 -21.15
CA SER A 371 28.40 10.78 -20.36
C SER A 371 28.06 12.09 -19.66
N GLU A 372 27.31 13.00 -20.28
CA GLU A 372 26.84 14.25 -19.64
C GLU A 372 25.85 14.00 -18.49
N GLU A 373 24.82 13.18 -18.70
CA GLU A 373 23.85 12.84 -17.64
C GLU A 373 24.53 12.06 -16.49
N ALA A 374 25.47 11.16 -16.80
CA ALA A 374 26.24 10.46 -15.78
C ALA A 374 27.18 11.40 -15.01
N TYR A 375 27.71 12.45 -15.65
CA TYR A 375 28.60 13.42 -15.01
C TYR A 375 27.83 14.33 -14.03
N GLU A 376 26.67 14.87 -14.42
CA GLU A 376 25.82 15.68 -13.53
C GLU A 376 25.29 14.86 -12.33
N LEU A 377 24.95 13.59 -12.55
CA LEU A 377 24.49 12.69 -11.51
C LEU A 377 25.63 12.29 -10.56
N ASN A 378 26.84 12.03 -11.08
CA ASN A 378 28.04 11.78 -10.27
C ASN A 378 28.42 13.00 -9.42
N PHE A 379 28.36 14.21 -9.98
CA PHE A 379 28.68 15.44 -9.24
C PHE A 379 27.68 15.71 -8.11
N SER A 380 26.39 15.51 -8.35
CA SER A 380 25.33 15.70 -7.34
C SER A 380 25.40 14.66 -6.22
N LEU A 381 25.73 13.41 -6.57
CA LEU A 381 25.83 12.30 -5.62
C LEU A 381 27.13 12.35 -4.81
N ASP A 382 28.27 12.67 -5.43
CA ASP A 382 29.53 12.88 -4.70
C ASP A 382 29.46 14.10 -3.79
N ASN A 383 28.72 15.15 -4.14
CA ASN A 383 28.43 16.26 -3.22
C ASN A 383 27.55 15.81 -2.04
N ALA A 384 26.55 14.95 -2.27
CA ALA A 384 25.73 14.40 -1.18
C ALA A 384 26.51 13.42 -0.26
N LEU A 385 27.38 12.58 -0.84
CA LEU A 385 28.24 11.64 -0.12
C LEU A 385 29.44 12.32 0.56
N SER A 386 29.98 13.40 0.00
CA SER A 386 31.04 14.20 0.62
C SER A 386 30.51 15.10 1.72
N SER A 387 29.30 15.67 1.58
CA SER A 387 28.56 16.31 2.68
C SER A 387 28.30 15.33 3.85
N SER A 388 28.03 14.05 3.55
CA SER A 388 27.93 13.00 4.57
C SER A 388 29.27 12.64 5.23
N ARG A 389 30.41 12.88 4.57
CA ARG A 389 31.76 12.58 5.11
C ARG A 389 32.34 13.72 5.95
N SER A 390 31.75 14.91 5.94
CA SER A 390 32.22 16.06 6.73
C SER A 390 31.63 16.16 8.13
N ILE A 391 30.71 15.28 8.54
CA ILE A 391 30.25 15.22 9.93
C ILE A 391 31.37 14.55 10.74
N PRO A 392 31.96 15.22 11.75
CA PRO A 392 33.07 14.65 12.51
C PRO A 392 32.63 13.33 13.15
N ASN A 393 33.30 12.23 12.81
CA ASN A 393 33.17 10.91 13.46
C ASN A 393 33.50 10.92 14.97
N SER A 394 33.73 12.09 15.57
CA SER A 394 34.16 12.29 16.95
C SER A 394 33.08 12.80 17.90
N LEU A 395 31.94 13.32 17.41
CA LEU A 395 30.90 13.90 18.28
C LEU A 395 29.91 12.83 18.76
N THR A 396 29.59 12.85 20.05
CA THR A 396 28.53 11.99 20.61
C THR A 396 27.14 12.51 20.19
N PHE A 397 26.09 11.69 20.34
CA PHE A 397 24.73 12.16 20.02
C PHE A 397 24.29 13.26 21.00
N SER A 398 24.71 13.16 22.26
CA SER A 398 24.47 14.20 23.25
C SER A 398 25.14 15.52 22.87
N GLU A 399 26.37 15.50 22.33
CA GLU A 399 27.04 16.69 21.81
C GLU A 399 26.35 17.23 20.55
N THR A 400 25.86 16.35 19.67
CA THR A 400 25.10 16.73 18.47
C THR A 400 23.81 17.47 18.86
N PHE A 401 23.07 16.99 19.87
CA PHE A 401 21.88 17.68 20.38
C PHE A 401 22.20 18.95 21.17
N ALA A 402 23.37 19.05 21.80
CA ALA A 402 23.80 20.29 22.45
C ALA A 402 24.17 21.39 21.43
N ALA A 403 24.64 21.00 20.25
CA ALA A 403 24.98 21.90 19.15
C ALA A 403 23.80 22.17 18.20
N LEU A 404 22.66 21.50 18.38
CA LEU A 404 21.51 21.59 17.50
C LEU A 404 20.81 22.95 17.60
N GLU A 405 20.61 23.63 16.47
CA GLU A 405 19.71 24.78 16.42
C GLU A 405 18.24 24.29 16.38
N VAL A 406 17.49 24.53 17.47
CA VAL A 406 16.09 24.09 17.58
C VAL A 406 15.16 25.05 16.83
N ILE A 407 14.93 24.74 15.55
CA ILE A 407 14.11 25.56 14.65
C ILE A 407 12.62 25.24 14.80
N ARG A 408 11.76 26.27 14.79
CA ARG A 408 10.29 26.11 14.81
C ARG A 408 9.78 25.41 13.53
N PRO A 409 8.68 24.63 13.60
CA PRO A 409 8.14 23.91 12.44
C PRO A 409 7.81 24.77 11.23
N SER A 410 7.42 26.04 11.43
CA SER A 410 7.09 26.98 10.35
C SER A 410 8.30 27.45 9.54
N ALA A 411 9.49 27.43 10.14
CA ALA A 411 10.75 27.86 9.53
C ALA A 411 11.62 26.68 9.05
N ARG A 412 11.25 25.44 9.36
CA ARG A 412 11.98 24.22 8.97
C ARG A 412 11.74 23.91 7.48
N SER A 413 12.81 23.80 6.69
CA SER A 413 12.75 23.28 5.32
C SER A 413 12.51 21.76 5.34
N LEU A 414 11.88 21.22 4.30
CA LEU A 414 11.54 19.78 4.18
C LEU A 414 12.76 18.90 3.80
N GLU A 415 13.96 19.49 3.76
CA GLU A 415 15.19 18.77 3.44
C GLU A 415 15.65 17.91 4.62
N VAL A 416 16.41 16.86 4.33
CA VAL A 416 16.93 15.94 5.35
C VAL A 416 17.76 16.75 6.33
N LEU A 417 17.35 16.77 7.60
CA LEU A 417 18.02 17.57 8.60
C LEU A 417 19.34 16.89 8.96
N GLU A 418 20.45 17.62 8.86
CA GLU A 418 21.81 17.09 8.94
C GLU A 418 22.06 16.33 10.26
N HIS A 419 21.41 16.76 11.36
CA HIS A 419 21.48 16.09 12.67
C HIS A 419 20.80 14.71 12.71
N GLN A 420 19.95 14.38 11.74
CA GLN A 420 19.32 13.05 11.63
C GLN A 420 20.21 12.04 10.91
N MET A 421 21.19 12.49 10.13
CA MET A 421 22.06 11.61 9.35
C MET A 421 22.80 10.54 10.17
N PRO A 422 23.33 10.84 11.37
CA PRO A 422 23.99 9.84 12.21
C PRO A 422 23.06 8.72 12.70
N PHE A 423 21.73 8.93 12.75
CA PHE A 423 20.81 7.88 13.16
C PHE A 423 20.72 6.76 12.13
N TYR A 424 20.74 7.09 10.83
CA TYR A 424 20.61 6.10 9.76
C TYR A 424 21.80 5.13 9.68
N SER A 425 22.97 5.54 10.16
CA SER A 425 24.14 4.66 10.27
C SER A 425 24.18 3.86 11.58
N SER A 426 23.27 4.14 12.52
CA SER A 426 23.23 3.45 13.80
C SER A 426 22.62 2.05 13.68
N ALA A 427 23.24 1.07 14.36
CA ALA A 427 22.73 -0.30 14.43
C ALA A 427 21.35 -0.36 15.08
N LEU A 428 21.12 0.46 16.12
CA LEU A 428 19.82 0.54 16.81
C LEU A 428 18.71 0.95 15.84
N PHE A 429 18.88 2.07 15.12
CA PHE A 429 17.86 2.52 14.16
C PHE A 429 17.62 1.47 13.07
N THR A 430 18.69 0.86 12.54
CA THR A 430 18.59 -0.22 11.55
C THR A 430 17.76 -1.39 12.09
N THR A 431 17.99 -1.83 13.33
CA THR A 431 17.21 -2.90 13.96
C THR A 431 15.75 -2.52 14.20
N LEU A 432 15.46 -1.25 14.51
CA LEU A 432 14.09 -0.76 14.66
C LEU A 432 13.32 -0.81 13.34
N ILE A 433 13.96 -0.39 12.24
CA ILE A 433 13.36 -0.53 10.90
C ILE A 433 13.12 -2.01 10.57
N ALA A 434 14.08 -2.90 10.85
CA ALA A 434 13.88 -4.34 10.64
C ALA A 434 12.71 -4.91 11.46
N TRP A 435 12.56 -4.49 12.72
CA TRP A 435 11.41 -4.87 13.55
C TRP A 435 10.09 -4.37 12.99
N ILE A 436 10.03 -3.16 12.42
CA ILE A 436 8.82 -2.67 11.73
C ILE A 436 8.44 -3.62 10.58
N GLN A 437 9.41 -4.01 9.74
CA GLN A 437 9.16 -4.94 8.63
C GLN A 437 8.64 -6.30 9.12
N VAL A 438 9.30 -6.87 10.14
CA VAL A 438 8.92 -8.15 10.75
C VAL A 438 7.54 -8.06 11.40
N GLY A 439 7.24 -6.95 12.08
CA GLY A 439 5.94 -6.68 12.69
C GLY A 439 4.83 -6.69 11.65
N ILE A 440 5.01 -5.99 10.53
CA ILE A 440 4.03 -6.00 9.43
C ILE A 440 3.85 -7.41 8.87
N ALA A 441 4.95 -8.15 8.64
CA ALA A 441 4.89 -9.52 8.12
C ALA A 441 4.13 -10.47 9.05
N VAL A 442 4.41 -10.42 10.36
CA VAL A 442 3.77 -11.28 11.36
C VAL A 442 2.30 -10.93 11.53
N ILE A 443 1.97 -9.64 11.70
CA ILE A 443 0.59 -9.19 11.89
C ILE A 443 -0.25 -9.54 10.66
N SER A 444 0.24 -9.21 9.45
CA SER A 444 -0.48 -9.56 8.22
C SER A 444 -0.60 -11.06 8.01
N GLY A 445 0.44 -11.84 8.30
CA GLY A 445 0.39 -13.30 8.22
C GLY A 445 -0.66 -13.94 9.12
N VAL A 446 -0.77 -13.49 10.38
CA VAL A 446 -1.81 -13.98 11.31
C VAL A 446 -3.20 -13.57 10.82
N VAL A 447 -3.40 -12.31 10.43
CA VAL A 447 -4.70 -11.82 9.94
C VAL A 447 -5.13 -12.59 8.69
N PHE A 448 -4.24 -12.80 7.72
CA PHE A 448 -4.55 -13.55 6.51
C PHE A 448 -4.87 -15.01 6.77
N TRP A 449 -4.19 -15.64 7.72
CA TRP A 449 -4.48 -17.01 8.10
C TRP A 449 -5.89 -17.13 8.70
N ILE A 450 -6.25 -16.21 9.61
CA ILE A 450 -7.59 -16.17 10.22
C ILE A 450 -8.66 -15.84 9.19
N ASP A 451 -8.42 -14.84 8.34
CA ASP A 451 -9.34 -14.44 7.26
C ASP A 451 -9.59 -15.62 6.31
N ALA A 452 -8.54 -16.34 5.92
CA ALA A 452 -8.67 -17.51 5.04
C ALA A 452 -9.44 -18.69 5.66
N ASP A 453 -9.32 -18.90 6.97
CA ASP A 453 -10.02 -19.98 7.69
C ASP A 453 -11.50 -19.62 7.96
N SER A 454 -11.78 -18.35 8.22
CA SER A 454 -13.11 -17.87 8.60
C SER A 454 -13.99 -17.41 7.44
N ILE A 455 -13.40 -17.01 6.30
CA ILE A 455 -14.15 -16.51 5.15
C ILE A 455 -15.18 -17.53 4.67
N GLY A 456 -16.41 -17.06 4.49
CA GLY A 456 -17.50 -17.95 4.15
C GLY A 456 -18.03 -18.77 5.33
N TYR A 457 -17.56 -18.64 6.57
CA TYR A 457 -18.15 -19.39 7.69
C TYR A 457 -18.65 -18.46 8.77
N VAL A 458 -17.79 -17.54 9.23
CA VAL A 458 -18.07 -16.64 10.34
C VAL A 458 -17.38 -15.30 10.11
N SER A 459 -17.89 -14.24 10.75
CA SER A 459 -17.18 -12.97 10.83
C SER A 459 -15.87 -13.14 11.59
N SER A 460 -14.74 -12.83 10.96
CA SER A 460 -13.39 -13.14 11.44
C SER A 460 -12.92 -12.28 12.63
N HIS A 461 -13.50 -11.09 12.81
CA HIS A 461 -13.07 -10.10 13.81
C HIS A 461 -11.57 -9.72 13.65
N ASN A 462 -11.08 -9.63 12.42
CA ASN A 462 -9.71 -9.29 12.04
C ASN A 462 -9.16 -8.05 12.77
N TYR A 463 -10.00 -7.03 13.03
CA TYR A 463 -9.57 -5.82 13.74
C TYR A 463 -8.98 -6.12 15.14
N TYR A 464 -9.50 -7.13 15.84
CA TYR A 464 -9.05 -7.52 17.17
C TYR A 464 -7.61 -8.04 17.12
N PHE A 465 -7.32 -8.91 16.17
CA PHE A 465 -5.99 -9.47 15.96
C PHE A 465 -4.99 -8.40 15.49
N VAL A 466 -5.42 -7.45 14.66
CA VAL A 466 -4.61 -6.28 14.29
C VAL A 466 -4.26 -5.46 15.54
N LEU A 467 -5.21 -5.19 16.43
CA LEU A 467 -4.96 -4.40 17.65
C LEU A 467 -4.02 -5.10 18.62
N ILE A 468 -4.20 -6.41 18.85
CA ILE A 468 -3.27 -7.21 19.67
C ILE A 468 -1.87 -7.20 19.05
N GLY A 469 -1.79 -7.41 17.73
CA GLY A 469 -0.54 -7.40 16.98
C GLY A 469 0.19 -6.05 17.12
N LEU A 470 -0.52 -4.94 16.97
CA LEU A 470 0.02 -3.58 17.14
C LEU A 470 0.49 -3.32 18.58
N GLY A 471 -0.26 -3.80 19.58
CA GLY A 471 0.12 -3.71 20.98
C GLY A 471 1.40 -4.48 21.29
N GLY A 472 1.48 -5.75 20.84
CA GLY A 472 2.67 -6.59 20.97
C GLY A 472 3.89 -6.00 20.26
N PHE A 473 3.71 -5.54 19.01
CA PHE A 473 4.74 -4.87 18.23
C PHE A 473 5.28 -3.62 18.94
N SER A 474 4.39 -2.77 19.47
CA SER A 474 4.77 -1.56 20.20
C SER A 474 5.58 -1.91 21.47
N GLY A 475 5.17 -2.96 22.18
CA GLY A 475 5.91 -3.49 23.34
C GLY A 475 7.32 -3.96 22.97
N VAL A 476 7.46 -4.73 21.89
CA VAL A 476 8.77 -5.22 21.39
C VAL A 476 9.70 -4.05 21.04
N MET A 477 9.20 -3.02 20.34
CA MET A 477 9.98 -1.85 19.97
C MET A 477 10.51 -1.10 21.21
N ILE A 478 9.68 -0.93 22.24
CA ILE A 478 10.06 -0.27 23.49
C ILE A 478 11.09 -1.11 24.24
N ILE A 479 10.83 -2.40 24.45
CA ILE A 479 11.73 -3.32 25.17
C ILE A 479 13.09 -3.40 24.48
N TRP A 480 13.11 -3.55 23.15
CA TRP A 480 14.34 -3.60 22.36
C TRP A 480 15.16 -2.32 22.49
N THR A 481 14.50 -1.16 22.42
CA THR A 481 15.16 0.14 22.55
C THR A 481 15.74 0.34 23.94
N LEU A 482 14.99 -0.01 25.01
CA LEU A 482 15.45 0.07 26.39
C LEU A 482 16.63 -0.87 26.65
N GLY A 483 16.57 -2.12 26.19
CA GLY A 483 17.65 -3.09 26.30
C GLY A 483 18.93 -2.68 25.56
N SER A 484 18.79 -1.86 24.52
CA SER A 484 19.91 -1.38 23.70
C SER A 484 20.62 -0.15 24.27
N ILE A 485 20.10 0.50 25.32
CA ILE A 485 20.69 1.70 25.96
C ILE A 485 22.18 1.53 26.31
N PRO A 486 22.63 0.47 27.01
CA PRO A 486 24.04 0.35 27.43
C PRO A 486 25.00 0.12 26.25
N LEU A 487 24.51 -0.48 25.16
CA LEU A 487 25.33 -0.92 24.02
C LEU A 487 25.38 0.10 22.89
N SER A 488 24.33 0.92 22.75
CA SER A 488 24.16 1.81 21.61
C SER A 488 24.91 3.14 21.78
N ARG A 489 25.60 3.56 20.70
CA ARG A 489 26.23 4.89 20.62
C ARG A 489 25.20 6.02 20.61
N VAL A 490 23.94 5.73 20.27
CA VAL A 490 22.85 6.73 20.21
C VAL A 490 22.54 7.33 21.58
N PHE A 491 22.83 6.59 22.65
CA PHE A 491 22.58 7.00 24.04
C PHE A 491 23.83 7.52 24.77
N LYS A 492 24.94 7.69 24.04
CA LYS A 492 26.19 8.31 24.48
C LYS A 492 26.27 9.68 23.83
#